data_AF-A0A7S4QVT3-F1
#
_entry.id   AF-A0A7S4QVT3-F1
#
_cell.length_a   1.000
_cell.length_b   1.000
_cell.length_c   1.000
_cell.angle_alpha   90.00
_cell.angle_beta   90.00
_cell.angle_gamma   90.00
#
_symmetry.space_group_name_H-M   'P 1'
#
loop_
_entity.id
_entity.type
_entity.pdbx_description
1 polymer ?
#
loop_
_entity_poly.entity_id
_entity_poly.type
_entity_poly.pdbx_seq_one_letter_code
_entity_poly.pdbx_strand_id
1 'polypeptide(L)'
;DGDVQRACLASLRRLAVKQVDLYLVQNPRGGRLLETWRAMLRLRDLGLARAVGVSNFGPAQLAGLEAAGLELPELNQVELHVWWQQPELAEYCAARGIALMAYSPLGRAQFFGRTALRCIAASSGLSEAAVCLRWCLQGGHLAVPKAADPLHLAENFAAWAAPDQPLEEEALRRLAGLGALQWRACAASRAQELPWEDLAGDLPPEERRPDRDEELPDATGIRSSCASPDQSSFYRPDPRGSSMCGRWRMVAAGSSAEKEAFGER
;
A
#
# COMPACT_ATOMS: atom_id res chain seq x y z
N ASP A 1 10.58 -22.60 0.17
CA ASP A 1 9.92 -22.62 -1.16
C ASP A 1 8.59 -23.35 -1.25
N GLY A 2 8.44 -24.58 -0.73
CA GLY A 2 7.28 -25.43 -1.01
C GLY A 2 5.91 -24.89 -0.57
N ASP A 3 5.86 -24.08 0.48
CA ASP A 3 4.59 -23.67 1.10
C ASP A 3 3.86 -22.59 0.29
N VAL A 4 4.61 -21.60 -0.21
CA VAL A 4 4.07 -20.48 -1.02
C VAL A 4 3.49 -20.99 -2.32
N GLN A 5 4.21 -21.86 -3.04
CA GLN A 5 3.72 -22.43 -4.29
C GLN A 5 2.50 -23.32 -4.09
N ARG A 6 2.47 -24.13 -3.02
CA ARG A 6 1.28 -24.93 -2.69
C ARG A 6 0.07 -24.05 -2.39
N ALA A 7 0.25 -22.96 -1.64
CA ALA A 7 -0.82 -22.01 -1.34
C ALA A 7 -1.34 -21.30 -2.60
N CYS A 8 -0.45 -20.91 -3.52
CA CYS A 8 -0.82 -20.32 -4.80
C CYS A 8 -1.61 -21.30 -5.66
N LEU A 9 -1.11 -22.52 -5.87
CA LEU A 9 -1.80 -23.55 -6.65
C LEU A 9 -3.17 -23.91 -6.07
N ALA A 10 -3.30 -23.97 -4.74
CA ALA A 10 -4.59 -24.19 -4.09
C ALA A 10 -5.56 -23.03 -4.36
N SER A 11 -5.06 -21.79 -4.39
CA SER A 11 -5.86 -20.61 -4.70
C SER A 11 -6.33 -20.60 -6.15
N LEU A 12 -5.43 -20.90 -7.10
CA LEU A 12 -5.74 -21.04 -8.52
C LEU A 12 -6.83 -22.09 -8.78
N ARG A 13 -6.76 -23.24 -8.08
CA ARG A 13 -7.80 -24.28 -8.13
C ARG A 13 -9.16 -23.77 -7.63
N ARG A 14 -9.19 -23.08 -6.48
CA ARG A 14 -10.45 -22.55 -5.92
C ARG A 14 -11.10 -21.51 -6.81
N LEU A 15 -10.29 -20.69 -7.50
CA LEU A 15 -10.80 -19.69 -8.45
C LEU A 15 -11.14 -20.28 -9.83
N ALA A 16 -10.77 -21.54 -10.10
CA ALA A 16 -10.86 -22.18 -11.42
C ALA A 16 -10.11 -21.38 -12.50
N VAL A 17 -8.89 -20.94 -12.21
CA VAL A 17 -8.05 -20.16 -13.12
C VAL A 17 -6.63 -20.73 -13.20
N LYS A 18 -5.95 -20.50 -14.32
CA LYS A 18 -4.55 -20.93 -14.49
C LYS A 18 -3.52 -19.92 -13.97
N GLN A 19 -3.93 -18.65 -13.90
CA GLN A 19 -3.09 -17.52 -13.50
C GLN A 19 -3.96 -16.47 -12.81
N VAL A 20 -3.41 -15.78 -11.82
CA VAL A 20 -3.97 -14.54 -11.24
C VAL A 20 -3.22 -13.31 -11.75
N ASP A 21 -3.88 -12.15 -11.75
CA ASP A 21 -3.23 -10.92 -12.16
C ASP A 21 -2.29 -10.40 -11.06
N LEU A 22 -2.66 -10.58 -9.79
CA LEU A 22 -1.86 -10.16 -8.65
C LEU A 22 -1.94 -11.20 -7.51
N TYR A 23 -0.77 -11.58 -6.98
CA TYR A 23 -0.66 -12.44 -5.79
C TYR A 23 0.13 -11.73 -4.68
N LEU A 24 -0.41 -11.70 -3.46
CA LEU A 24 0.15 -10.89 -2.37
C LEU A 24 0.65 -11.74 -1.19
N VAL A 25 1.78 -11.35 -0.60
CA VAL A 25 2.13 -11.71 0.78
C VAL A 25 1.23 -10.91 1.72
N GLN A 26 0.32 -11.57 2.44
CA GLN A 26 -0.75 -10.88 3.17
C GLN A 26 -0.27 -10.02 4.36
N ASN A 27 0.78 -10.46 5.06
CA ASN A 27 1.39 -9.74 6.17
C ASN A 27 2.89 -10.09 6.24
N PRO A 28 3.77 -9.17 6.66
CA PRO A 28 5.13 -9.53 7.02
C PRO A 28 5.06 -10.38 8.29
N ARG A 29 5.41 -11.66 8.20
CA ARG A 29 5.43 -12.57 9.35
C ARG A 29 6.54 -13.60 9.21
N GLY A 30 7.12 -13.97 10.36
CA GLY A 30 7.63 -15.32 10.60
C GLY A 30 9.01 -15.66 10.07
N GLY A 31 10.04 -14.87 10.39
CA GLY A 31 11.46 -15.29 10.36
C GLY A 31 11.97 -15.97 9.08
N ARG A 32 11.28 -15.82 7.96
CA ARG A 32 11.56 -16.44 6.65
C ARG A 32 11.02 -15.54 5.52
N LEU A 33 10.98 -14.24 5.76
CA LEU A 33 10.40 -13.29 4.82
C LEU A 33 11.19 -13.28 3.50
N LEU A 34 12.52 -13.36 3.56
CA LEU A 34 13.36 -13.41 2.37
C LEU A 34 13.11 -14.67 1.52
N GLU A 35 12.98 -15.84 2.16
CA GLU A 35 12.61 -17.08 1.49
C GLU A 35 11.21 -16.97 0.86
N THR A 36 10.25 -16.42 1.62
CA THR A 36 8.88 -16.21 1.14
C THR A 36 8.86 -15.31 -0.09
N TRP A 37 9.61 -14.21 -0.07
CA TRP A 37 9.64 -13.26 -1.17
C TRP A 37 10.31 -13.83 -2.43
N ARG A 38 11.43 -14.56 -2.28
CA ARG A 38 12.03 -15.31 -3.41
C ARG A 38 11.04 -16.30 -4.03
N ALA A 39 10.27 -17.00 -3.21
CA ALA A 39 9.24 -17.90 -3.71
C ALA A 39 8.13 -17.14 -4.47
N MET A 40 7.74 -15.94 -4.03
CA MET A 40 6.78 -15.09 -4.73
C MET A 40 7.28 -14.69 -6.12
N LEU A 41 8.51 -14.18 -6.22
CA LEU A 41 9.14 -13.84 -7.51
C LEU A 41 9.12 -15.05 -8.46
N ARG A 42 9.43 -16.24 -7.95
CA ARG A 42 9.35 -17.48 -8.73
C ARG A 42 7.93 -17.82 -9.21
N LEU A 43 6.88 -17.49 -8.45
CA LEU A 43 5.49 -17.69 -8.94
C LEU A 43 5.18 -16.82 -10.15
N ARG A 44 5.70 -15.58 -10.17
CA ARG A 44 5.60 -14.68 -11.32
C ARG A 44 6.34 -15.26 -12.52
N ASP A 45 7.58 -15.71 -12.33
CA ASP A 45 8.41 -16.27 -13.41
C ASP A 45 7.83 -17.57 -13.99
N LEU A 46 7.15 -18.37 -13.17
CA LEU A 46 6.41 -19.57 -13.59
C LEU A 46 5.07 -19.24 -14.29
N GLY A 47 4.68 -17.97 -14.38
CA GLY A 47 3.42 -17.54 -14.99
C GLY A 47 2.18 -17.85 -14.15
N LEU A 48 2.33 -18.18 -12.86
CA LEU A 48 1.20 -18.44 -11.96
C LEU A 48 0.54 -17.13 -11.47
N ALA A 49 1.32 -16.04 -11.44
CA ALA A 49 0.85 -14.68 -11.24
C ALA A 49 1.43 -13.76 -12.32
N ARG A 50 0.70 -12.73 -12.76
CA ARG A 50 1.27 -11.70 -13.65
C ARG A 50 2.15 -10.71 -12.89
N ALA A 51 1.75 -10.36 -11.68
CA ALA A 51 2.46 -9.51 -10.73
C ALA A 51 2.40 -10.12 -9.33
N VAL A 52 3.39 -9.81 -8.50
CA VAL A 52 3.49 -10.16 -7.10
C VAL A 52 3.74 -8.94 -6.22
N GLY A 53 2.97 -8.85 -5.14
CA GLY A 53 3.08 -7.74 -4.21
C GLY A 53 3.11 -8.20 -2.77
N VAL A 54 3.09 -7.21 -1.90
CA VAL A 54 3.02 -7.37 -0.45
C VAL A 54 1.79 -6.66 0.11
N SER A 55 1.47 -6.94 1.37
CA SER A 55 0.42 -6.27 2.11
C SER A 55 0.86 -6.07 3.54
N ASN A 56 0.58 -4.89 4.09
CA ASN A 56 0.97 -4.46 5.43
C ASN A 56 2.48 -4.34 5.66
N PHE A 57 3.25 -3.96 4.63
CA PHE A 57 4.66 -3.67 4.76
C PHE A 57 4.85 -2.16 4.98
N GLY A 58 5.62 -1.79 5.98
CA GLY A 58 6.16 -0.44 6.19
C GLY A 58 7.52 -0.25 5.51
N PRO A 59 8.11 0.96 5.61
CA PRO A 59 9.36 1.31 4.94
C PRO A 59 10.53 0.40 5.32
N ALA A 60 10.63 0.01 6.59
CA ALA A 60 11.71 -0.85 7.08
C ALA A 60 11.71 -2.25 6.42
N GLN A 61 10.53 -2.87 6.26
CA GLN A 61 10.47 -4.17 5.60
C GLN A 61 10.77 -4.09 4.10
N LEU A 62 10.29 -3.05 3.42
CA LEU A 62 10.58 -2.83 2.01
C LEU A 62 12.07 -2.56 1.77
N ALA A 63 12.68 -1.73 2.61
CA ALA A 63 14.11 -1.46 2.55
C ALA A 63 14.94 -2.71 2.88
N GLY A 64 14.45 -3.58 3.76
CA GLY A 64 15.05 -4.88 4.02
C GLY A 64 15.06 -5.81 2.80
N LEU A 65 13.98 -5.85 2.02
CA LEU A 65 13.94 -6.60 0.75
C LEU A 65 14.96 -6.05 -0.27
N GLU A 66 15.00 -4.72 -0.41
CA GLU A 66 15.95 -4.01 -1.28
C GLU A 66 17.40 -4.29 -0.87
N ALA A 67 17.73 -4.17 0.42
CA ALA A 67 19.05 -4.43 0.96
C ALA A 67 19.49 -5.90 0.82
N ALA A 68 18.54 -6.83 0.78
CA ALA A 68 18.80 -8.24 0.49
C ALA A 68 19.00 -8.53 -1.01
N GLY A 69 19.03 -7.51 -1.86
CA GLY A 69 19.22 -7.62 -3.31
C GLY A 69 18.03 -8.23 -4.05
N LEU A 70 16.83 -8.19 -3.45
CA LEU A 70 15.62 -8.73 -4.06
C LEU A 70 14.88 -7.63 -4.82
N GLU A 71 14.25 -8.01 -5.93
CA GLU A 71 13.36 -7.12 -6.68
C GLU A 71 12.22 -6.66 -5.77
N LEU A 72 11.90 -5.35 -5.82
CA LEU A 72 10.84 -4.77 -5.00
C LEU A 72 9.45 -5.22 -5.50
N PRO A 73 8.45 -5.32 -4.60
CA PRO A 73 7.09 -5.66 -4.99
C PRO A 73 6.50 -4.62 -5.94
N GLU A 74 5.71 -5.04 -6.93
CA GLU A 74 5.03 -4.05 -7.80
C GLU A 74 3.93 -3.27 -7.05
N LEU A 75 3.47 -3.81 -5.92
CA LEU A 75 2.38 -3.25 -5.12
C LEU A 75 2.51 -3.56 -3.63
N ASN A 76 2.14 -2.59 -2.79
CA ASN A 76 1.94 -2.77 -1.36
C ASN A 76 0.50 -2.40 -0.96
N GLN A 77 -0.29 -3.40 -0.54
CA GLN A 77 -1.66 -3.19 -0.08
C GLN A 77 -1.67 -2.85 1.42
N VAL A 78 -2.15 -1.69 1.80
CA VAL A 78 -2.15 -1.22 3.20
C VAL A 78 -3.47 -0.60 3.58
N GLU A 79 -3.73 -0.54 4.88
CA GLU A 79 -4.81 0.29 5.39
C GLU A 79 -4.47 1.73 5.06
N LEU A 80 -5.28 2.45 4.28
CA LEU A 80 -5.01 3.85 3.97
C LEU A 80 -6.34 4.57 3.78
N HIS A 81 -6.53 5.66 4.52
CA HIS A 81 -7.73 6.49 4.46
C HIS A 81 -7.46 7.85 5.12
N VAL A 82 -8.43 8.77 5.04
CA VAL A 82 -8.26 10.16 5.50
C VAL A 82 -7.85 10.31 6.98
N TRP A 83 -8.09 9.30 7.82
CA TRP A 83 -7.66 9.27 9.23
C TRP A 83 -6.38 8.46 9.52
N TRP A 84 -5.80 7.81 8.51
CA TRP A 84 -4.58 7.00 8.57
C TRP A 84 -3.85 7.10 7.21
N GLN A 85 -3.14 8.22 7.02
CA GLN A 85 -2.68 8.66 5.70
C GLN A 85 -1.29 8.13 5.31
N GLN A 86 -0.43 7.81 6.28
CA GLN A 86 0.92 7.22 6.10
C GLN A 86 1.80 7.93 5.05
N PRO A 87 2.06 9.24 5.17
CA PRO A 87 2.81 10.01 4.17
C PRO A 87 4.23 9.46 3.92
N GLU A 88 4.94 9.04 4.96
CA GLU A 88 6.28 8.45 4.82
C GLU A 88 6.29 7.19 3.94
N LEU A 89 5.33 6.28 4.18
CA LEU A 89 5.19 5.07 3.36
C LEU A 89 4.80 5.41 1.91
N ALA A 90 3.92 6.38 1.72
CA ALA A 90 3.49 6.83 0.40
C ALA A 90 4.66 7.41 -0.41
N GLU A 91 5.44 8.30 0.19
CA GLU A 91 6.64 8.87 -0.42
C GLU A 91 7.69 7.79 -0.74
N TYR A 92 7.94 6.87 0.21
CA TYR A 92 8.88 5.76 0.02
C TYR A 92 8.49 4.87 -1.17
N CYS A 93 7.21 4.50 -1.26
CA CYS A 93 6.69 3.67 -2.33
C CYS A 93 6.71 4.39 -3.69
N ALA A 94 6.29 5.66 -3.73
CA ALA A 94 6.29 6.46 -4.95
C ALA A 94 7.70 6.61 -5.54
N ALA A 95 8.70 6.88 -4.69
CA ALA A 95 10.10 7.00 -5.10
C ALA A 95 10.69 5.72 -5.72
N ARG A 96 10.10 4.55 -5.43
CA ARG A 96 10.54 3.23 -5.88
C ARG A 96 9.62 2.59 -6.92
N GLY A 97 8.60 3.30 -7.38
CA GLY A 97 7.62 2.77 -8.32
C GLY A 97 6.74 1.66 -7.74
N ILE A 98 6.60 1.57 -6.42
CA ILE A 98 5.69 0.63 -5.74
C ILE A 98 4.31 1.25 -5.68
N ALA A 99 3.30 0.62 -6.27
CA ALA A 99 1.93 1.11 -6.18
C ALA A 99 1.37 0.89 -4.76
N LEU A 100 0.70 1.89 -4.19
CA LEU A 100 -0.08 1.70 -2.96
C LEU A 100 -1.53 1.34 -3.28
N MET A 101 -2.05 0.34 -2.58
CA MET A 101 -3.47 -0.03 -2.63
C MET A 101 -4.11 0.05 -1.25
N ALA A 102 -5.02 1.00 -1.10
CA ALA A 102 -5.79 1.23 0.10
C ALA A 102 -6.87 0.14 0.29
N TYR A 103 -6.68 -0.71 1.29
CA TYR A 103 -7.80 -1.44 1.89
C TYR A 103 -8.46 -0.59 2.99
N SER A 104 -9.74 -0.89 3.29
CA SER A 104 -10.57 -0.08 4.20
C SER A 104 -10.55 1.43 3.90
N PRO A 105 -10.63 1.88 2.63
CA PRO A 105 -10.45 3.30 2.27
C PRO A 105 -11.49 4.24 2.89
N LEU A 106 -12.61 3.69 3.39
CA LEU A 106 -13.67 4.43 4.07
C LEU A 106 -13.51 4.48 5.60
N GLY A 107 -12.43 3.91 6.16
CA GLY A 107 -12.26 3.77 7.61
C GLY A 107 -13.42 3.01 8.28
N ARG A 108 -14.01 2.04 7.56
CA ARG A 108 -15.24 1.32 7.95
C ARG A 108 -16.44 2.24 8.26
N ALA A 109 -16.46 3.44 7.67
CA ALA A 109 -17.47 4.48 7.92
C ALA A 109 -17.58 4.93 9.40
N GLN A 110 -16.57 4.65 10.23
CA GLN A 110 -16.60 4.89 11.68
C GLN A 110 -16.89 6.36 12.05
N PHE A 111 -16.45 7.28 11.20
CA PHE A 111 -16.46 8.72 11.42
C PHE A 111 -17.40 9.49 10.48
N PHE A 112 -18.20 8.79 9.69
CA PHE A 112 -19.20 9.44 8.83
C PHE A 112 -20.21 10.21 9.69
N GLY A 113 -20.49 11.45 9.29
CA GLY A 113 -21.34 12.39 10.01
C GLY A 113 -20.74 12.96 11.30
N ARG A 114 -19.52 12.56 11.70
CA ARG A 114 -18.93 12.86 13.02
C ARG A 114 -17.69 13.75 12.97
N THR A 115 -17.14 14.01 11.79
CA THR A 115 -15.90 14.78 11.61
C THR A 115 -16.08 15.89 10.57
N ALA A 116 -15.03 16.68 10.33
CA ALA A 116 -15.03 17.70 9.28
C ALA A 116 -15.30 17.11 7.88
N LEU A 117 -15.16 15.78 7.70
CA LEU A 117 -15.50 15.06 6.48
C LEU A 117 -16.91 15.39 5.99
N ARG A 118 -17.91 15.46 6.89
CA ARG A 118 -19.29 15.83 6.53
C ARG A 118 -19.37 17.19 5.86
N CYS A 119 -18.67 18.18 6.41
CA CYS A 119 -18.66 19.53 5.86
C CYS A 119 -17.88 19.61 4.54
N ILE A 120 -16.81 18.81 4.39
CA ILE A 120 -16.03 18.72 3.14
C ILE A 120 -16.88 18.07 2.04
N ALA A 121 -17.58 16.99 2.35
CA ALA A 121 -18.50 16.31 1.45
C ALA A 121 -19.62 17.24 0.98
N ALA A 122 -20.27 17.95 1.92
CA ALA A 122 -21.30 18.93 1.59
C ALA A 122 -20.77 20.07 0.69
N SER A 123 -19.59 20.63 0.99
CA SER A 123 -19.01 21.69 0.16
C SER A 123 -18.56 21.21 -1.22
N SER A 124 -18.26 19.91 -1.36
CA SER A 124 -17.85 19.31 -2.63
C SER A 124 -19.04 18.78 -3.45
N GLY A 125 -20.26 18.79 -2.90
CA GLY A 125 -21.44 18.18 -3.54
C GLY A 125 -21.35 16.66 -3.65
N LEU A 126 -20.60 16.00 -2.76
CA LEU A 126 -20.32 14.56 -2.78
C LEU A 126 -20.79 13.88 -1.50
N SER A 127 -20.90 12.56 -1.53
CA SER A 127 -21.01 11.76 -0.31
C SER A 127 -19.66 11.68 0.43
N GLU A 128 -19.69 11.41 1.73
CA GLU A 128 -18.47 11.18 2.52
C GLU A 128 -17.64 10.01 1.98
N ALA A 129 -18.30 8.96 1.49
CA ALA A 129 -17.64 7.84 0.83
C ALA A 129 -16.92 8.27 -0.46
N ALA A 130 -17.58 9.07 -1.31
CA ALA A 130 -16.99 9.57 -2.54
C ALA A 130 -15.78 10.48 -2.28
N VAL A 131 -15.84 11.33 -1.24
CA VAL A 131 -14.69 12.14 -0.82
C VAL A 131 -13.51 11.25 -0.41
N CYS A 132 -13.73 10.24 0.44
CA CYS A 132 -12.65 9.34 0.87
C CYS A 132 -12.00 8.59 -0.31
N LEU A 133 -12.81 8.12 -1.26
CA LEU A 133 -12.31 7.42 -2.45
C LEU A 133 -11.58 8.36 -3.40
N ARG A 134 -12.11 9.56 -3.66
CA ARG A 134 -11.43 10.57 -4.48
C ARG A 134 -10.11 11.01 -3.87
N TRP A 135 -10.06 11.17 -2.55
CA TRP A 135 -8.81 11.46 -1.84
C TRP A 135 -7.75 10.38 -2.09
N CYS A 136 -8.11 9.10 -2.02
CA CYS A 136 -7.18 8.01 -2.35
C CYS A 136 -6.68 8.13 -3.81
N LEU A 137 -7.60 8.29 -4.76
CA LEU A 137 -7.27 8.32 -6.19
C LEU A 137 -6.44 9.54 -6.59
N GLN A 138 -6.77 10.73 -6.09
CA GLN A 138 -5.99 11.94 -6.34
C GLN A 138 -4.62 11.91 -5.68
N GLY A 139 -4.47 11.19 -4.55
CA GLY A 139 -3.17 10.89 -3.94
C GLY A 139 -2.33 9.88 -4.73
N GLY A 140 -2.83 9.36 -5.87
CA GLY A 140 -2.15 8.34 -6.67
C GLY A 140 -2.27 6.93 -6.09
N HIS A 141 -3.19 6.70 -5.15
CA HIS A 141 -3.41 5.38 -4.53
C HIS A 141 -4.55 4.63 -5.23
N LEU A 142 -4.39 3.32 -5.36
CA LEU A 142 -5.50 2.44 -5.71
C LEU A 142 -6.39 2.26 -4.48
N ALA A 143 -7.70 2.07 -4.66
CA ALA A 143 -8.64 1.85 -3.55
C ALA A 143 -9.52 0.63 -3.81
N VAL A 144 -9.68 -0.23 -2.80
CA VAL A 144 -10.52 -1.43 -2.87
C VAL A 144 -11.65 -1.38 -1.81
N PRO A 145 -12.67 -0.51 -1.98
CA PRO A 145 -13.80 -0.48 -1.06
C PRO A 145 -14.62 -1.76 -1.18
N LYS A 146 -15.03 -2.32 -0.04
CA LYS A 146 -16.01 -3.41 0.01
C LYS A 146 -17.42 -2.82 -0.05
N ALA A 147 -18.25 -3.35 -0.93
CA ALA A 147 -19.70 -3.18 -0.90
C ALA A 147 -20.38 -4.54 -1.03
N ALA A 148 -21.30 -4.84 -0.11
CA ALA A 148 -22.21 -6.00 -0.23
C ALA A 148 -23.62 -5.56 -0.66
N ASP A 149 -23.91 -4.26 -0.54
CA ASP A 149 -25.17 -3.64 -0.91
C ASP A 149 -25.06 -2.98 -2.30
N PRO A 150 -26.04 -3.18 -3.21
CA PRO A 150 -26.00 -2.61 -4.56
C PRO A 150 -25.97 -1.08 -4.60
N LEU A 151 -26.58 -0.38 -3.63
CA LEU A 151 -26.54 1.08 -3.58
C LEU A 151 -25.14 1.55 -3.21
N HIS A 152 -24.52 0.96 -2.18
CA HIS A 152 -23.12 1.25 -1.83
C HIS A 152 -22.16 0.92 -2.99
N LEU A 153 -22.45 -0.13 -3.77
CA LEU A 153 -21.66 -0.45 -4.96
C LEU A 153 -21.76 0.67 -6.00
N ALA A 154 -22.98 1.14 -6.30
CA ALA A 154 -23.21 2.24 -7.23
C ALA A 154 -22.54 3.55 -6.76
N GLU A 155 -22.59 3.86 -5.47
CA GLU A 155 -21.92 5.01 -4.87
C GLU A 155 -20.39 4.93 -5.01
N ASN A 156 -19.81 3.76 -4.72
CA ASN A 156 -18.37 3.53 -4.90
C ASN A 156 -17.95 3.71 -6.37
N PHE A 157 -18.77 3.22 -7.31
CA PHE A 157 -18.53 3.43 -8.75
C PHE A 157 -18.63 4.89 -9.16
N ALA A 158 -19.62 5.63 -8.64
CA ALA A 158 -19.80 7.04 -8.95
C ALA A 158 -18.59 7.88 -8.50
N ALA A 159 -17.96 7.52 -7.38
CA ALA A 159 -16.72 8.16 -6.93
C ALA A 159 -15.57 8.02 -7.93
N TRP A 160 -15.50 6.89 -8.65
CA TRP A 160 -14.52 6.64 -9.71
C TRP A 160 -14.90 7.24 -11.06
N ALA A 161 -16.19 7.18 -11.43
CA ALA A 161 -16.67 7.53 -12.77
C ALA A 161 -16.66 9.03 -13.11
N ALA A 162 -16.39 9.89 -12.14
CA ALA A 162 -16.31 11.34 -12.34
C ALA A 162 -14.90 11.88 -12.07
N PRO A 163 -13.90 11.53 -12.91
CA PRO A 163 -12.52 12.00 -12.78
C PRO A 163 -12.38 13.51 -13.03
N ASP A 164 -13.32 14.10 -13.78
CA ASP A 164 -13.34 15.53 -14.14
C ASP A 164 -13.78 16.45 -12.99
N GLN A 165 -14.08 15.88 -11.82
CA GLN A 165 -14.44 16.60 -10.61
C GLN A 165 -13.43 16.28 -9.49
N PRO A 166 -12.19 16.79 -9.58
CA PRO A 166 -11.24 16.63 -8.49
C PRO A 166 -11.77 17.28 -7.20
N LEU A 167 -11.36 16.77 -6.05
CA LEU A 167 -11.45 17.53 -4.81
C LEU A 167 -10.54 18.77 -4.95
N GLU A 168 -11.12 19.92 -4.65
CA GLU A 168 -10.44 21.21 -4.65
C GLU A 168 -9.32 21.26 -3.60
N GLU A 169 -8.34 22.14 -3.83
CA GLU A 169 -7.17 22.29 -2.95
C GLU A 169 -7.56 22.55 -1.49
N GLU A 170 -8.60 23.34 -1.26
CA GLU A 170 -9.11 23.60 0.09
C GLU A 170 -9.69 22.35 0.76
N ALA A 171 -10.39 21.49 0.00
CA ALA A 171 -10.88 20.23 0.51
C ALA A 171 -9.71 19.30 0.88
N LEU A 172 -8.69 19.20 0.02
CA LEU A 172 -7.48 18.42 0.26
C LEU A 172 -6.73 18.90 1.50
N ARG A 173 -6.53 20.22 1.68
CA ARG A 173 -5.94 20.81 2.89
C ARG A 173 -6.71 20.43 4.16
N ARG A 174 -8.04 20.50 4.12
CA ARG A 174 -8.89 20.13 5.27
C ARG A 174 -8.83 18.62 5.55
N LEU A 175 -8.75 17.78 4.53
CA LEU A 175 -8.58 16.34 4.68
C LEU A 175 -7.21 15.98 5.25
N ALA A 176 -6.15 16.69 4.89
CA ALA A 176 -4.81 16.50 5.47
C ALA A 176 -4.85 16.64 7.01
N GLY A 177 -5.62 17.60 7.53
CA GLY A 177 -5.83 17.78 8.97
C GLY A 177 -6.50 16.59 9.68
N LEU A 178 -7.30 15.77 8.97
CA LEU A 178 -7.91 14.57 9.55
C LEU A 178 -6.90 13.47 9.87
N GLY A 179 -5.73 13.49 9.22
CA GLY A 179 -4.65 12.53 9.45
C GLY A 179 -4.07 12.60 10.87
N ALA A 180 -4.25 13.72 11.58
CA ALA A 180 -3.82 13.88 12.95
C ALA A 180 -4.49 12.89 13.93
N LEU A 181 -5.63 12.28 13.56
CA LEU A 181 -6.29 11.27 14.39
C LEU A 181 -5.47 9.98 14.53
N GLN A 182 -4.59 9.67 13.56
CA GLN A 182 -3.77 8.46 13.55
C GLN A 182 -4.60 7.18 13.85
N TRP A 183 -5.85 7.15 13.38
CA TRP A 183 -6.81 6.11 13.76
C TRP A 183 -6.76 4.94 12.80
N ARG A 184 -6.60 3.73 13.33
CA ARG A 184 -6.57 2.49 12.53
C ARG A 184 -7.85 1.69 12.70
N ALA A 185 -8.50 1.36 11.60
CA ALA A 185 -9.63 0.46 11.47
C ALA A 185 -9.26 -1.02 11.65
N CYS A 186 -8.05 -1.46 11.25
CA CYS A 186 -7.68 -2.87 11.23
C CYS A 186 -6.39 -3.15 12.01
N ALA A 187 -6.41 -4.13 12.90
CA ALA A 187 -5.21 -4.51 13.67
C ALA A 187 -4.04 -5.02 12.79
N ALA A 188 -4.33 -5.50 11.58
CA ALA A 188 -3.33 -6.00 10.64
C ALA A 188 -2.29 -4.93 10.23
N SER A 189 -2.66 -3.64 10.24
CA SER A 189 -1.74 -2.55 9.92
C SER A 189 -0.57 -2.44 10.91
N ARG A 190 -0.70 -3.00 12.12
CA ARG A 190 0.41 -3.06 13.09
C ARG A 190 1.56 -3.95 12.63
N ALA A 191 1.35 -4.83 11.65
CA ALA A 191 2.41 -5.66 11.10
C ALA A 191 3.52 -4.82 10.43
N GLN A 192 3.20 -3.58 10.02
CA GLN A 192 4.19 -2.64 9.46
C GLN A 192 5.27 -2.23 10.46
N GLU A 193 5.00 -2.35 11.76
CA GLU A 193 5.91 -1.96 12.84
C GLU A 193 6.81 -3.12 13.31
N LEU A 194 6.64 -4.31 12.74
CA LEU A 194 7.45 -5.47 13.13
C LEU A 194 8.93 -5.22 12.76
N PRO A 195 9.87 -5.41 13.72
CA PRO A 195 11.29 -5.24 13.45
C PRO A 195 11.75 -6.13 12.30
N TRP A 196 12.65 -5.61 11.46
CA TRP A 196 13.14 -6.33 10.28
C TRP A 196 13.84 -7.64 10.67
N GLU A 197 14.60 -7.61 11.76
CA GLU A 197 15.32 -8.76 12.33
C GLU A 197 14.39 -9.94 12.68
N ASP A 198 13.14 -9.67 13.09
CA ASP A 198 12.16 -10.70 13.41
C ASP A 198 11.53 -11.34 12.16
N LEU A 199 11.71 -10.68 11.01
CA LEU A 199 11.06 -11.02 9.76
C LEU A 199 12.01 -11.69 8.77
N ALA A 200 13.23 -11.16 8.62
CA ALA A 200 14.15 -11.48 7.53
C ALA A 200 14.43 -12.98 7.40
N GLY A 201 14.67 -13.66 8.52
CA GLY A 201 15.16 -15.05 8.56
C GLY A 201 16.64 -15.19 8.23
N ASP A 202 17.30 -16.15 8.89
CA ASP A 202 18.75 -16.28 9.14
C ASP A 202 19.73 -15.62 8.14
N LEU A 203 20.54 -14.68 8.66
CA LEU A 203 21.86 -14.32 8.15
C LEU A 203 22.94 -15.02 8.98
N PRO A 204 23.94 -15.70 8.38
CA PRO A 204 25.12 -16.16 9.09
C PRO A 204 25.92 -14.98 9.70
N PRO A 205 26.66 -15.19 10.81
CA PRO A 205 27.30 -14.12 11.59
C PRO A 205 28.34 -13.27 10.84
N GLU A 206 28.88 -13.77 9.72
CA GLU A 206 30.08 -13.25 9.06
C GLU A 206 29.78 -12.11 8.06
N GLU A 207 28.52 -11.91 7.69
CA GLU A 207 28.07 -10.85 6.78
C GLU A 207 27.50 -9.63 7.53
N ARG A 208 27.71 -9.56 8.85
CA ARG A 208 27.32 -8.42 9.70
C ARG A 208 28.35 -7.28 9.61
N ARG A 209 28.16 -6.42 8.59
CA ARG A 209 28.77 -5.10 8.29
C ARG A 209 30.27 -5.08 7.94
N PRO A 210 30.70 -4.33 6.91
CA PRO A 210 32.02 -3.74 6.92
C PRO A 210 31.98 -2.42 7.73
N ASP A 211 32.85 -2.39 8.72
CA ASP A 211 33.47 -1.25 9.38
C ASP A 211 32.60 -0.17 10.03
N ARG A 212 32.70 -0.17 11.37
CA ARG A 212 32.73 1.04 12.17
C ARG A 212 33.94 1.86 11.71
N ASP A 213 33.68 3.02 11.15
CA ASP A 213 34.42 4.20 11.58
C ASP A 213 33.44 5.03 12.40
N GLU A 214 33.57 4.86 13.72
CA GLU A 214 33.18 5.87 14.68
C GLU A 214 34.05 7.10 14.41
N GLU A 215 33.44 8.20 13.98
CA GLU A 215 33.84 9.53 14.44
C GLU A 215 32.63 10.47 14.42
N LEU A 216 32.21 10.89 15.60
CA LEU A 216 31.41 12.07 15.89
C LEU A 216 32.06 12.74 17.12
N PRO A 217 31.95 14.06 17.36
CA PRO A 217 31.58 15.17 16.47
C PRO A 217 32.52 16.39 16.64
N ASP A 218 32.40 17.41 15.79
CA ASP A 218 32.48 18.79 16.31
C ASP A 218 31.39 19.67 15.69
N ALA A 219 30.60 20.25 16.58
CA ALA A 219 29.55 21.20 16.30
C ALA A 219 30.13 22.60 16.46
N THR A 220 30.55 23.22 15.35
CA THR A 220 30.79 24.67 15.31
C THR A 220 30.11 25.30 14.11
N GLY A 221 29.15 26.20 14.40
CA GLY A 221 28.91 27.37 13.56
C GLY A 221 27.72 27.34 12.61
N ILE A 222 26.53 27.63 13.13
CA ILE A 222 25.41 28.18 12.34
C ILE A 222 25.81 29.57 11.81
N ARG A 223 25.61 29.83 10.50
CA ARG A 223 25.17 31.10 9.86
C ARG A 223 24.90 30.86 8.36
N SER A 224 23.67 31.15 7.87
CA SER A 224 23.27 32.31 7.03
C SER A 224 23.92 32.33 5.63
N SER A 225 23.28 32.55 4.46
CA SER A 225 21.94 32.96 4.04
C SER A 225 21.83 32.79 2.49
N CYS A 226 20.59 32.84 1.96
CA CYS A 226 20.11 33.09 0.60
C CYS A 226 21.07 33.08 -0.63
N ALA A 227 20.76 32.27 -1.66
CA ALA A 227 20.42 32.70 -3.04
C ALA A 227 20.43 31.50 -4.02
N SER A 228 19.41 31.41 -4.88
CA SER A 228 19.40 30.56 -6.10
C SER A 228 20.18 31.26 -7.23
N PRO A 229 20.59 30.56 -8.30
CA PRO A 229 19.66 30.34 -9.41
C PRO A 229 19.74 28.95 -10.10
N ASP A 230 18.59 28.57 -10.65
CA ASP A 230 18.33 27.95 -11.97
C ASP A 230 19.49 27.23 -12.70
N GLN A 231 19.26 25.99 -13.15
CA GLN A 231 19.17 25.64 -14.58
C GLN A 231 18.47 24.29 -14.80
N SER A 232 17.41 24.36 -15.62
CA SER A 232 16.66 23.31 -16.30
C SER A 232 17.47 22.21 -17.00
N SER A 233 16.94 20.97 -17.06
CA SER A 233 16.77 20.20 -18.31
C SER A 233 16.27 18.76 -18.14
N PHE A 234 15.04 18.55 -18.60
CA PHE A 234 14.47 17.38 -19.32
C PHE A 234 14.51 15.94 -18.75
N TYR A 235 13.32 15.44 -18.40
CA TYR A 235 12.68 14.30 -19.11
C TYR A 235 11.14 14.35 -18.93
N ARG A 236 10.36 14.12 -20.01
CA ARG A 236 8.88 14.10 -20.03
C ARG A 236 8.38 12.71 -20.46
N PRO A 237 7.27 12.18 -19.91
CA PRO A 237 6.69 10.89 -20.32
C PRO A 237 5.70 10.99 -21.52
N ASP A 238 5.59 9.92 -22.32
CA ASP A 238 4.71 9.79 -23.52
C ASP A 238 3.20 9.73 -23.14
N PRO A 239 2.34 10.50 -23.83
CA PRO A 239 0.92 10.66 -23.55
C PRO A 239 0.01 9.79 -24.44
N ARG A 240 -0.01 8.46 -24.24
CA ARG A 240 -1.03 7.61 -24.87
C ARG A 240 -1.70 6.67 -23.88
N GLY A 241 -2.86 7.15 -23.42
CA GLY A 241 -3.86 6.34 -22.75
C GLY A 241 -4.25 5.13 -23.60
N SER A 242 -4.30 3.98 -22.95
CA SER A 242 -5.15 2.88 -23.37
C SER A 242 -5.80 2.31 -22.13
N SER A 243 -7.09 2.60 -22.03
CA SER A 243 -8.02 1.98 -21.12
C SER A 243 -7.95 0.46 -21.25
N MET A 244 -7.49 -0.21 -20.20
CA MET A 244 -7.78 -1.63 -20.01
C MET A 244 -8.54 -1.77 -18.69
N CYS A 245 -9.86 -1.75 -18.79
CA CYS A 245 -10.73 -2.38 -17.80
C CYS A 245 -10.53 -3.90 -17.95
N GLY A 246 -9.41 -4.39 -17.41
CA GLY A 246 -9.16 -5.81 -17.22
C GLY A 246 -9.94 -6.30 -16.00
N ARG A 247 -10.53 -7.50 -16.08
CA ARG A 247 -11.04 -8.18 -14.90
C ARG A 247 -9.85 -8.64 -14.06
N TRP A 248 -9.45 -7.84 -13.09
CA TRP A 248 -8.37 -8.18 -12.16
C TRP A 248 -8.82 -9.27 -11.20
N ARG A 249 -8.09 -10.39 -11.17
CA ARG A 249 -8.24 -11.46 -10.17
C ARG A 249 -7.10 -11.36 -9.17
N MET A 250 -7.44 -11.04 -7.93
CA MET A 250 -6.49 -10.81 -6.84
C MET A 250 -6.69 -11.83 -5.73
N VAL A 251 -5.60 -12.39 -5.20
CA VAL A 251 -5.63 -13.27 -4.03
C VAL A 251 -4.50 -12.93 -3.07
N ALA A 252 -4.85 -12.83 -1.79
CA ALA A 252 -3.92 -12.80 -0.67
C ALA A 252 -3.55 -14.22 -0.21
N ALA A 253 -2.26 -14.52 -0.07
CA ALA A 253 -1.79 -15.77 0.51
C ALA A 253 -1.92 -15.71 2.05
N GLY A 254 -2.88 -16.44 2.62
CA GLY A 254 -2.99 -16.72 4.05
C GLY A 254 -2.88 -18.22 4.31
N SER A 255 -2.18 -18.62 5.37
CA SER A 255 -2.16 -20.01 5.82
C SER A 255 -3.59 -20.46 6.18
N SER A 256 -3.91 -21.72 5.93
CA SER A 256 -5.26 -22.32 6.02
C SER A 256 -5.93 -22.26 7.40
N ALA A 257 -5.36 -21.58 8.39
CA ALA A 257 -5.88 -21.50 9.76
C ALA A 257 -6.85 -20.31 10.01
N GLU A 258 -7.00 -19.36 9.07
CA GLU A 258 -7.82 -18.16 9.31
C GLU A 258 -9.29 -18.28 8.84
N LYS A 259 -9.75 -19.47 8.40
CA LYS A 259 -11.13 -19.65 7.92
C LYS A 259 -12.18 -19.99 8.98
N GLU A 260 -11.83 -20.12 10.26
CA GLU A 260 -12.80 -20.47 11.31
C GLU A 260 -13.25 -19.31 12.22
N ALA A 261 -12.79 -18.07 11.99
CA ALA A 261 -13.15 -16.93 12.86
C ALA A 261 -14.32 -16.05 12.37
N PHE A 262 -14.96 -16.36 11.24
CA PHE A 262 -16.13 -15.64 10.74
C PHE A 262 -17.28 -16.62 10.42
N GLY A 263 -17.77 -17.29 11.46
CA GLY A 263 -19.01 -18.04 11.46
C GLY A 263 -20.10 -17.26 12.21
N GLU A 264 -21.14 -16.91 11.47
CA GLU A 264 -22.55 -16.77 11.90
C GLU A 264 -22.83 -16.20 13.31
N ARG A 265 -23.25 -14.94 13.36
CA ARG A 265 -24.58 -14.51 13.84
C ARG A 265 -24.85 -13.04 13.52
#